data_AF-A0A7K4GWN1-F1
#
_entry.id   AF-A0A7K4GWN1-F1
#
_cell.length_a   1.000
_cell.length_b   1.000
_cell.length_c   1.000
_cell.angle_alpha   90.00
_cell.angle_beta   90.00
_cell.angle_gamma   90.00
#
_symmetry.space_group_name_H-M   'P 1'
#
loop_
_entity.id
_entity.type
_entity.pdbx_description
1 polymer ?
#
loop_
_entity_poly.entity_id
_entity_poly.type
_entity_poly.pdbx_seq_one_letter_code
_entity_poly.pdbx_strand_id
1 'polypeptide(L)'
;MKDKFYYLDGSILDYYGWDKILHRLDGPAIEYANGSKEWWIEDKRHRLDGPAIEYSSGSKRWYVKGKRHRLDGPAIEYVEGSKSWYVEGKCHRLDGPAIEYANGDKEWYVEGKRLTEEQFEAHPKRQDYLASLAIEEILGEKR
;
A
#
# COMPACT_ATOMS: atom_id res chain seq x y z
N MET A 1 -20.35 -10.70 16.48
CA MET A 1 -20.76 -9.82 15.37
C MET A 1 -20.80 -10.68 14.10
N LYS A 2 -21.62 -10.37 13.11
CA LYS A 2 -21.59 -11.04 11.80
C LYS A 2 -20.76 -10.20 10.83
N ASP A 3 -20.28 -10.83 9.77
CA ASP A 3 -19.68 -10.12 8.65
C ASP A 3 -20.75 -9.22 7.99
N LYS A 4 -20.32 -8.11 7.38
CA LYS A 4 -21.17 -7.23 6.58
C LYS A 4 -20.48 -6.88 5.28
N PHE A 5 -21.21 -7.02 4.19
CA PHE A 5 -20.76 -6.72 2.83
C PHE A 5 -21.67 -5.66 2.22
N TYR A 6 -21.08 -4.57 1.72
CA TYR A 6 -21.78 -3.44 1.12
C TYR A 6 -21.52 -3.42 -0.39
N TYR A 7 -22.59 -3.36 -1.17
CA TYR A 7 -22.52 -3.48 -2.62
C TYR A 7 -22.98 -2.21 -3.33
N LEU A 8 -22.58 -2.09 -4.60
CA LEU A 8 -22.87 -0.95 -5.48
C LEU A 8 -24.38 -0.74 -5.71
N ASP A 9 -25.16 -1.81 -5.69
CA ASP A 9 -26.62 -1.76 -5.80
C ASP A 9 -27.32 -1.25 -4.51
N GLY A 10 -26.54 -0.88 -3.49
CA GLY A 10 -27.03 -0.43 -2.19
C GLY A 10 -27.41 -1.56 -1.23
N SER A 11 -27.31 -2.83 -1.66
CA SER A 11 -27.59 -3.96 -0.77
C SER A 11 -26.49 -4.15 0.27
N ILE A 12 -26.91 -4.64 1.44
CA ILE A 12 -26.03 -5.01 2.54
C ILE A 12 -26.38 -6.44 2.93
N LEU A 13 -25.40 -7.34 2.88
CA LEU A 13 -25.59 -8.76 3.19
C LEU A 13 -24.66 -9.19 4.31
N ASP A 14 -25.03 -10.24 5.04
CA ASP A 14 -24.17 -10.94 6.01
C ASP A 14 -23.47 -12.17 5.43
N TYR A 15 -23.53 -12.32 4.11
CA TYR A 15 -22.83 -13.32 3.30
C TYR A 15 -22.27 -12.68 2.02
N TYR A 16 -21.29 -13.36 1.41
CA TYR A 16 -20.67 -12.91 0.17
C TYR A 16 -21.58 -13.16 -1.04
N GLY A 17 -21.98 -12.10 -1.73
CA GLY A 17 -22.75 -12.12 -2.97
C GLY A 17 -21.80 -12.16 -4.16
N TRP A 18 -21.54 -13.36 -4.66
CA TRP A 18 -20.56 -13.60 -5.73
C TRP A 18 -20.90 -12.92 -7.07
N ASP A 19 -22.16 -12.56 -7.27
CA ASP A 19 -22.70 -11.87 -8.45
C ASP A 19 -22.82 -10.34 -8.26
N LYS A 20 -22.37 -9.83 -7.10
CA LYS A 20 -22.49 -8.41 -6.73
C LYS A 20 -21.14 -7.71 -6.71
N ILE A 21 -21.19 -6.40 -6.89
CA ILE A 21 -20.02 -5.51 -6.95
C ILE A 21 -19.82 -4.85 -5.60
N LEU A 22 -18.69 -5.09 -4.93
CA LEU A 22 -18.36 -4.42 -3.66
C LEU A 22 -18.10 -2.93 -3.87
N HIS A 23 -18.75 -2.09 -3.06
CA HIS A 23 -18.61 -0.64 -3.18
C HIS A 23 -19.06 0.09 -1.91
N ARG A 24 -18.23 1.01 -1.40
CA ARG A 24 -18.64 1.98 -0.36
C ARG A 24 -17.68 3.18 -0.31
N LEU A 25 -18.21 4.40 -0.33
CA LEU A 25 -17.42 5.65 -0.33
C LEU A 25 -17.05 6.14 1.07
N ASP A 26 -17.88 5.89 2.07
CA ASP A 26 -17.81 6.49 3.42
C ASP A 26 -17.29 5.53 4.49
N GLY A 27 -16.82 4.35 4.09
CA GLY A 27 -16.40 3.31 5.02
C GLY A 27 -15.95 2.03 4.31
N PRO A 28 -15.64 0.98 5.09
CA PRO A 28 -15.28 -0.31 4.52
C PRO A 28 -16.48 -0.95 3.83
N ALA A 29 -16.26 -1.48 2.62
CA ALA A 29 -17.23 -2.29 1.92
C ALA A 29 -17.32 -3.72 2.49
N ILE A 30 -16.32 -4.15 3.27
CA ILE A 30 -16.38 -5.38 4.04
C ILE A 30 -15.99 -5.10 5.49
N GLU A 31 -16.85 -5.47 6.43
CA GLU A 31 -16.58 -5.48 7.87
C GLU A 31 -16.66 -6.92 8.38
N TYR A 32 -15.53 -7.51 8.73
CA TYR A 32 -15.49 -8.89 9.24
C TYR A 32 -15.77 -8.93 10.74
N ALA A 33 -16.39 -10.02 11.20
CA ALA A 33 -16.66 -10.29 12.60
C ALA A 33 -15.40 -10.34 13.47
N ASN A 34 -14.26 -10.71 12.88
CA ASN A 34 -12.96 -10.74 13.55
C ASN A 34 -12.35 -9.34 13.74
N GLY A 35 -12.99 -8.28 13.24
CA GLY A 35 -12.54 -6.89 13.33
C GLY A 35 -11.75 -6.40 12.10
N SER A 36 -11.44 -7.27 11.14
CA SER A 36 -10.79 -6.87 9.90
C SER A 36 -11.75 -6.07 9.01
N LYS A 37 -11.19 -5.19 8.17
CA LYS A 37 -11.96 -4.29 7.31
C LYS A 37 -11.33 -4.17 5.94
N GLU A 38 -12.16 -4.06 4.91
CA GLU A 38 -11.70 -3.81 3.54
C GLU A 38 -12.51 -2.71 2.86
N TRP A 39 -11.81 -1.83 2.15
CA TRP A 39 -12.39 -0.73 1.40
C TRP A 39 -12.35 -1.04 -0.09
N TRP A 40 -13.52 -1.02 -0.71
CA TRP A 40 -13.71 -1.34 -2.12
C TRP A 40 -14.54 -0.26 -2.80
N ILE A 41 -14.15 0.08 -4.02
CA ILE A 41 -14.89 0.95 -4.93
C ILE A 41 -14.99 0.21 -6.25
N GLU A 42 -16.21 -0.15 -6.67
CA GLU A 42 -16.48 -0.84 -7.93
C GLU A 42 -15.61 -2.10 -8.10
N ASP A 43 -15.64 -2.96 -7.08
CA ASP A 43 -14.89 -4.23 -7.02
C ASP A 43 -13.36 -4.07 -7.12
N LYS A 44 -12.85 -2.88 -6.80
CA LYS A 44 -11.41 -2.62 -6.65
C LYS A 44 -11.11 -2.14 -5.25
N ARG A 45 -10.18 -2.80 -4.57
CA ARG A 45 -9.60 -2.30 -3.31
C ARG A 45 -9.09 -0.88 -3.52
N HIS A 46 -9.59 0.06 -2.75
CA HIS A 46 -9.32 1.48 -2.96
C HIS A 46 -9.52 2.27 -1.68
N ARG A 47 -8.49 3.02 -1.28
CA ARG A 47 -8.57 4.06 -0.25
C ARG A 47 -7.42 5.05 -0.41
N LEU A 48 -7.68 6.35 -0.28
CA LEU A 48 -6.68 7.41 -0.47
C LEU A 48 -6.04 7.89 0.83
N ASP A 49 -6.78 7.83 1.94
CA ASP A 49 -6.41 8.40 3.24
C ASP A 49 -5.90 7.37 4.25
N GLY A 50 -5.85 6.09 3.86
CA GLY A 50 -5.51 5.00 4.75
C GLY A 50 -5.36 3.66 4.02
N PRO A 51 -5.12 2.57 4.76
CA PRO A 51 -5.05 1.25 4.18
C PRO A 51 -6.42 0.80 3.65
N ALA A 52 -6.42 0.21 2.45
CA ALA A 52 -7.61 -0.40 1.88
C ALA A 52 -7.91 -1.78 2.49
N ILE A 53 -6.98 -2.36 3.25
CA ILE A 53 -7.21 -3.54 4.10
C ILE A 53 -6.56 -3.31 5.46
N GLU A 54 -7.35 -3.46 6.52
CA GLU A 54 -6.90 -3.49 7.91
C GLU A 54 -7.22 -4.88 8.48
N TYR A 55 -6.19 -5.67 8.77
CA TYR A 55 -6.38 -6.95 9.43
C TYR A 55 -6.48 -6.75 10.94
N SER A 56 -7.32 -7.53 11.62
CA SER A 56 -7.43 -7.49 13.08
C SER A 56 -6.14 -7.95 13.79
N SER A 57 -5.27 -8.68 13.10
CA SER A 57 -3.91 -8.98 13.56
C SER A 57 -2.99 -7.76 13.61
N GLY A 58 -3.36 -6.64 13.00
CA GLY A 58 -2.57 -5.40 12.94
C GLY A 58 -1.84 -5.18 11.62
N SER A 59 -1.79 -6.17 10.73
CA SER A 59 -1.23 -5.99 9.37
C SER A 59 -2.12 -5.05 8.54
N LYS A 60 -1.52 -4.28 7.64
CA LYS A 60 -2.19 -3.28 6.81
C LYS A 60 -1.72 -3.32 5.37
N ARG A 61 -2.63 -3.02 4.43
CA ARG A 61 -2.29 -2.94 3.00
C ARG A 61 -2.98 -1.75 2.34
N TRP A 62 -2.21 -1.00 1.56
CA TRP A 62 -2.68 0.17 0.84
C TRP A 62 -2.93 -0.17 -0.62
N TYR A 63 -4.11 0.18 -1.11
CA TYR A 63 -4.48 0.00 -2.50
C TYR A 63 -5.16 1.25 -3.04
N VAL A 64 -4.81 1.62 -4.27
CA VAL A 64 -5.51 2.63 -5.06
C VAL A 64 -5.91 1.97 -6.38
N LYS A 65 -7.21 2.00 -6.67
CA LYS A 65 -7.81 1.45 -7.90
C LYS A 65 -7.38 -0.02 -8.16
N GLY A 66 -7.34 -0.82 -7.10
CA GLY A 66 -7.02 -2.25 -7.16
C GLY A 66 -5.52 -2.58 -7.18
N LYS A 67 -4.64 -1.57 -7.22
CA LYS A 67 -3.18 -1.76 -7.21
C LYS A 67 -2.60 -1.39 -5.86
N ARG A 68 -1.61 -2.16 -5.39
CA ARG A 68 -0.81 -1.78 -4.21
C ARG A 68 -0.12 -0.44 -4.49
N HIS A 69 -0.37 0.56 -3.65
CA HIS A 69 0.11 1.91 -3.90
C HIS A 69 0.19 2.69 -2.58
N ARG A 70 1.35 3.30 -2.29
CA ARG A 70 1.52 4.35 -1.27
C ARG A 70 2.79 5.14 -1.60
N LEU A 71 2.73 6.48 -1.47
CA LEU A 71 3.87 7.36 -1.74
C LEU A 71 4.72 7.61 -0.49
N ASP A 72 4.08 7.86 0.65
CA ASP A 72 4.77 8.31 1.87
C ASP A 72 5.10 7.17 2.86
N GLY A 73 5.20 5.94 2.36
CA GLY A 73 5.47 4.78 3.22
C GLY A 73 5.22 3.44 2.53
N PRO A 74 5.35 2.34 3.27
CA PRO A 74 5.14 1.00 2.72
C PRO A 74 3.68 0.78 2.36
N ALA A 75 3.45 0.15 1.20
CA ALA A 75 2.12 -0.27 0.77
C ALA A 75 1.66 -1.56 1.43
N ILE A 76 2.57 -2.27 2.12
CA ILE A 76 2.26 -3.39 3.00
C ILE A 76 3.06 -3.23 4.29
N GLU A 77 2.37 -3.30 5.43
CA GLU A 77 2.96 -3.38 6.76
C GLU A 77 2.46 -4.65 7.41
N TYR A 78 3.37 -5.54 7.76
CA TYR A 78 3.04 -6.77 8.45
C TYR A 78 3.25 -6.61 9.96
N VAL A 79 2.50 -7.38 10.75
CA VAL A 79 2.50 -7.28 12.23
C VAL A 79 3.86 -7.65 12.84
N GLU A 80 4.57 -8.60 12.25
CA GLU A 80 5.90 -9.02 12.67
C GLU A 80 7.01 -8.01 12.31
N GLY A 81 6.67 -6.95 11.58
CA GLY A 81 7.57 -5.84 11.28
C GLY A 81 8.06 -5.76 9.84
N SER A 82 7.79 -6.77 9.01
CA SER A 82 8.16 -6.74 7.59
C SER A 82 7.39 -5.63 6.86
N LYS A 83 8.03 -4.98 5.89
CA LYS A 83 7.47 -3.87 5.13
C LYS A 83 7.77 -4.03 3.64
N SER A 84 6.86 -3.56 2.80
CA SER A 84 7.09 -3.55 1.36
C SER A 84 6.49 -2.32 0.70
N TRP A 85 7.28 -1.68 -0.18
CA TRP A 85 6.93 -0.45 -0.86
C TRP A 85 6.46 -0.74 -2.28
N TYR A 86 5.28 -0.20 -2.63
CA TYR A 86 4.71 -0.34 -3.95
C TYR A 86 4.14 0.98 -4.44
N VAL A 87 4.40 1.30 -5.71
CA VAL A 87 3.80 2.42 -6.43
C VAL A 87 3.19 1.87 -7.71
N GLU A 88 1.91 2.15 -7.94
CA GLU A 88 1.16 1.67 -9.11
C GLU A 88 1.25 0.15 -9.32
N GLY A 89 1.25 -0.62 -8.22
CA GLY A 89 1.32 -2.07 -8.24
C GLY A 89 2.72 -2.66 -8.45
N LYS A 90 3.74 -1.81 -8.64
CA LYS A 90 5.14 -2.23 -8.83
C LYS A 90 5.91 -2.08 -7.52
N CYS A 91 6.69 -3.09 -7.15
CA CYS A 91 7.63 -2.98 -6.03
C CYS A 91 8.65 -1.89 -6.38
N HIS A 92 8.71 -0.82 -5.59
CA HIS A 92 9.50 0.36 -5.95
C HIS A 92 9.80 1.20 -4.72
N ARG A 93 11.07 1.59 -4.59
CA ARG A 93 11.55 2.56 -3.61
C ARG A 93 12.85 3.18 -4.13
N LEU A 94 13.11 4.46 -3.84
CA LEU A 94 14.33 5.17 -4.28
C LEU A 94 15.21 5.65 -3.11
N ASP A 95 14.65 5.71 -1.91
CA ASP A 95 15.32 6.14 -0.68
C ASP A 95 15.88 4.97 0.16
N GLY A 96 15.68 3.72 -0.28
CA GLY A 96 16.12 2.54 0.45
C GLY A 96 15.61 1.22 -0.15
N PRO A 97 15.68 0.11 0.60
CA PRO A 97 15.19 -1.19 0.15
C PRO A 97 13.66 -1.18 -0.01
N ALA A 98 13.17 -1.74 -1.12
CA ALA A 98 11.74 -1.82 -1.40
C ALA A 98 11.05 -2.94 -0.62
N ILE A 99 11.81 -3.85 -0.01
CA ILE A 99 11.33 -4.84 0.95
C ILE A 99 12.30 -4.87 2.13
N GLU A 100 11.76 -4.78 3.34
CA GLU A 100 12.47 -4.96 4.60
C GLU A 100 11.81 -6.12 5.34
N TYR A 101 12.55 -7.19 5.62
CA TYR A 101 12.05 -8.34 6.36
C TYR A 101 12.30 -8.19 7.85
N ALA A 102 11.42 -8.79 8.67
CA ALA A 102 11.56 -8.75 10.13
C ALA A 102 12.87 -9.38 10.65
N ASN A 103 13.48 -10.29 9.88
CA ASN A 103 14.77 -10.90 10.22
C ASN A 103 15.98 -10.01 9.88
N GLY A 104 15.76 -8.84 9.27
CA GLY A 104 16.79 -7.89 8.87
C GLY A 104 17.21 -7.96 7.40
N ASP A 105 16.76 -8.97 6.65
CA ASP A 105 17.04 -9.09 5.21
C ASP A 105 16.39 -7.93 4.44
N LYS A 106 17.00 -7.58 3.30
CA LYS A 106 16.58 -6.46 2.46
C LYS A 106 16.58 -6.84 0.99
N GLU A 107 15.63 -6.29 0.24
CA GLU A 107 15.63 -6.37 -1.22
C GLU A 107 15.34 -5.01 -1.86
N TRP A 108 16.01 -4.75 -2.97
CA TRP A 108 15.93 -3.50 -3.71
C TRP A 108 15.17 -3.70 -5.01
N TYR A 109 14.19 -2.83 -5.24
CA TYR A 109 13.41 -2.82 -6.48
C TYR A 109 13.17 -1.39 -6.95
N VAL A 110 13.33 -1.18 -8.25
CA VAL A 110 12.94 0.05 -8.92
C VAL A 110 12.01 -0.31 -10.07
N GLU A 111 10.76 0.14 -9.98
CA GLU A 111 9.71 -0.08 -11.00
C GLU A 111 9.44 -1.56 -11.28
N GLY A 112 9.49 -2.38 -10.23
CA GLY A 112 9.26 -3.81 -10.29
C GLY A 112 10.48 -4.62 -10.73
N LYS A 113 11.61 -3.99 -11.03
CA LYS A 113 12.86 -4.70 -11.36
C LYS A 113 13.70 -4.87 -10.11
N ARG A 114 14.04 -6.13 -9.79
CA ARG A 114 14.97 -6.46 -8.70
C ARG A 114 16.38 -6.02 -9.07
N LEU A 115 17.09 -5.45 -8.11
CA LEU A 115 18.47 -5.01 -8.25
C LEU A 115 19.31 -5.64 -7.13
N THR A 116 20.61 -5.79 -7.35
CA THR A 116 21.56 -5.87 -6.23
C THR A 116 21.67 -4.51 -5.56
N GLU A 117 22.25 -4.46 -4.35
CA GLU A 117 22.47 -3.21 -3.65
C GLU A 117 23.39 -2.28 -4.46
N GLU A 118 24.46 -2.79 -5.09
CA GLU A 118 25.37 -2.00 -5.92
C GLU A 118 24.66 -1.43 -7.16
N GLN A 119 23.80 -2.22 -7.81
CA GLN A 119 23.00 -1.77 -8.94
C GLN A 119 21.98 -0.70 -8.53
N PHE A 120 21.42 -0.81 -7.32
CA PHE A 120 20.52 0.18 -6.76
C PHE A 120 21.25 1.49 -6.46
N GLU A 121 22.42 1.43 -5.84
CA GLU A 121 23.23 2.60 -5.52
C GLU A 121 23.59 3.40 -6.78
N ALA A 122 23.93 2.69 -7.87
CA ALA A 122 24.24 3.29 -9.17
C ALA A 122 23.01 3.64 -10.04
N HIS A 123 21.78 3.39 -9.58
CA HIS A 123 20.59 3.52 -10.42
C HIS A 123 20.26 5.00 -10.74
N PRO A 124 20.10 5.40 -12.01
CA PRO A 124 19.90 6.81 -12.38
C PRO A 124 18.72 7.48 -11.67
N LYS A 125 17.57 6.81 -11.59
CA LYS A 125 16.39 7.35 -10.87
C LYS A 125 16.63 7.64 -9.40
N ARG A 126 17.52 6.89 -8.75
CA ARG A 126 17.91 7.15 -7.37
C ARG A 126 18.78 8.40 -7.32
N GLN A 127 19.74 8.54 -8.24
CA GLN A 127 20.58 9.73 -8.34
C GLN A 127 19.75 10.99 -8.59
N ASP A 128 18.76 10.91 -9.49
CA ASP A 128 17.82 12.01 -9.75
C ASP A 128 17.02 12.39 -8.49
N TYR A 129 16.54 11.38 -7.75
CA TYR A 129 15.82 11.58 -6.49
C TYR A 129 16.68 12.21 -5.39
N LEU A 130 17.93 11.75 -5.24
CA LEU A 130 18.87 12.32 -4.27
C LEU A 130 19.26 13.76 -4.65
N ALA A 131 19.42 14.04 -5.95
CA ALA A 131 19.67 15.40 -6.42
C ALA A 131 18.48 16.33 -6.14
N SER A 132 17.24 15.87 -6.32
CA SER A 132 16.07 16.67 -5.97
C SER A 132 15.98 16.96 -4.47
N LEU A 133 16.27 15.98 -3.61
CA LEU A 133 16.30 16.18 -2.17
C LEU A 133 17.36 17.20 -1.75
N ALA A 134 18.58 17.10 -2.31
CA ALA A 134 19.65 18.04 -2.01
C ALA A 134 19.30 19.49 -2.43
N ILE A 135 18.60 19.66 -3.57
CA ILE A 135 18.12 20.96 -4.01
C ILE A 135 17.07 21.51 -3.04
N GLU A 136 16.12 20.67 -2.60
CA GLU A 136 15.08 21.07 -1.63
C GLU A 136 15.68 21.47 -0.28
N GLU A 137 16.72 20.79 0.18
CA GLU A 137 17.47 21.14 1.41
C GLU A 137 18.15 22.50 1.27
N ILE A 138 18.90 22.73 0.18
CA ILE A 138 19.58 24.02 -0.09
C ILE A 138 18.58 25.18 -0.19
N LEU A 139 17.42 24.95 -0.81
CA LEU A 139 16.37 25.97 -0.94
C LEU A 139 15.58 26.15 0.37
N GLY A 140 15.47 25.09 1.18
CA GLY A 140 14.72 25.02 2.44
C GLY A 140 15.45 25.58 3.67
N GLU A 141 16.79 25.68 3.63
CA GLU A 141 17.60 26.34 4.67
C GLU A 141 17.44 27.88 4.72
N LYS A 142 16.59 28.46 3.87
CA LYS A 142 16.09 29.83 4.04
C LYS A 142 14.82 29.85 4.90
N ARG A 143 14.95 29.57 6.20
CA ARG A 143 13.96 29.97 7.21
C ARG A 143 14.63 30.49 8.47
#